data_AF-A0A4Y2WH06-F1
#
_entry.id   AF-A0A4Y2WH06-F1
#
_cell.length_a   1.000
_cell.length_b   1.000
_cell.length_c   1.000
_cell.angle_alpha   90.00
_cell.angle_beta   90.00
_cell.angle_gamma   90.00
#
_symmetry.space_group_name_H-M   'P 1'
#
loop_
_entity.id
_entity.type
_entity.pdbx_description
1 polymer ?
#
loop_
_entity_poly.entity_id
_entity_poly.type
_entity_poly.pdbx_seq_one_letter_code
_entity_poly.pdbx_strand_id
1 'polypeptide(L)'
;MSSGRPPKPFQEACARTKMRRTWKLRTEVPTKQLTFAAQINLKPEKIDFSKIVKDITSNSGRETKCRKAFHTLQNKAEKLSPAEVLSIFEEAGLTGNQYEIAISSAKSIYLYYSLIQKAQKECYSSKNSYQVTQTSIEINFQDLA
;
A
#
# COMPACT_ATOMS: atom_id res chain seq x y z
N MET A 1 -33.59 41.61 -18.44
CA MET A 1 -32.78 40.38 -18.47
C MET A 1 -31.88 40.39 -17.24
N SER A 2 -32.26 39.76 -16.13
CA SER A 2 -31.42 39.78 -14.92
C SER A 2 -30.16 38.94 -15.18
N SER A 3 -29.02 39.60 -15.36
CA SER A 3 -27.70 38.99 -15.51
C SER A 3 -27.24 38.46 -14.14
N GLY A 4 -27.70 37.26 -13.79
CA GLY A 4 -27.24 36.54 -12.61
C GLY A 4 -25.75 36.21 -12.68
N ARG A 5 -25.17 35.83 -11.54
CA ARG A 5 -23.77 35.40 -11.44
C ARG A 5 -23.48 34.31 -12.48
N PRO A 6 -22.39 34.42 -13.27
CA PRO A 6 -22.05 33.44 -14.27
C PRO A 6 -21.86 32.05 -13.63
N PRO A 7 -22.40 30.99 -14.26
CA PRO A 7 -22.26 29.65 -13.73
C PRO A 7 -20.81 29.19 -13.84
N LYS A 8 -20.24 28.70 -12.73
CA LYS A 8 -18.94 28.01 -12.74
C LYS A 8 -18.96 26.79 -13.67
N PRO A 9 -17.84 26.44 -14.33
CA PRO A 9 -17.75 25.22 -15.13
C PRO A 9 -18.05 23.98 -14.26
N PHE A 10 -18.48 22.89 -14.89
CA PHE A 10 -18.90 21.69 -14.16
C PHE A 10 -17.79 21.15 -13.26
N GLN A 11 -16.54 21.12 -13.73
CA GLN A 11 -15.41 20.56 -12.99
C GLN A 11 -15.11 21.31 -11.69
N GLU A 12 -15.21 22.64 -11.70
CA GLU A 12 -14.92 23.52 -10.55
C GLU A 12 -16.11 23.71 -9.60
N ALA A 13 -17.30 23.22 -9.97
CA ALA A 13 -18.47 23.34 -9.12
C ALA A 13 -18.39 22.41 -7.90
N CYS A 14 -18.96 22.85 -6.78
CA CYS A 14 -19.08 22.01 -5.58
C CYS A 14 -20.04 20.81 -5.82
N ALA A 15 -19.89 19.76 -5.01
CA ALA A 15 -20.66 18.52 -5.13
C ALA A 15 -22.19 18.76 -5.17
N ARG A 16 -22.72 19.63 -4.28
CA ARG A 16 -24.14 19.99 -4.24
C ARG A 16 -24.64 20.56 -5.57
N THR A 17 -23.83 21.40 -6.20
CA THR A 17 -24.17 22.03 -7.49
C THR A 17 -24.09 21.02 -8.63
N LYS A 18 -23.07 20.14 -8.64
CA LYS A 18 -22.95 19.04 -9.60
C LYS A 18 -24.17 18.11 -9.54
N MET A 19 -24.56 17.69 -8.34
CA MET A 19 -25.77 16.87 -8.11
C MET A 19 -27.06 17.55 -8.60
N ARG A 20 -27.21 18.86 -8.35
CA ARG A 20 -28.37 19.60 -8.86
C ARG A 20 -28.37 19.66 -10.39
N ARG A 21 -27.22 19.90 -11.01
CA ARG A 21 -27.09 19.98 -12.47
C ARG A 21 -27.35 18.63 -13.16
N THR A 22 -26.93 17.53 -12.56
CA THR A 22 -27.17 16.17 -13.10
C THR A 22 -28.53 15.59 -12.69
N TRP A 23 -29.38 16.35 -11.98
CA TRP A 23 -30.64 15.86 -11.44
C TRP A 23 -31.56 15.28 -12.51
N LYS A 24 -31.75 15.98 -13.64
CA LYS A 24 -32.60 15.50 -14.75
C LYS A 24 -32.05 14.21 -15.36
N LEU A 25 -30.74 14.18 -15.60
CA LEU A 25 -30.05 13.01 -16.17
C LEU A 25 -30.23 11.76 -15.31
N ARG A 26 -30.13 11.87 -13.98
CA ARG A 26 -30.29 10.72 -13.07
C ARG A 26 -31.74 10.27 -12.88
N THR A 27 -32.72 11.13 -13.14
CA THR A 27 -34.14 10.79 -12.97
C THR A 27 -34.74 10.23 -14.26
N GLU A 28 -34.33 10.76 -15.40
CA GLU A 28 -34.93 10.43 -16.71
C GLU A 28 -34.22 9.26 -17.39
N VAL A 29 -32.90 9.11 -17.19
CA VAL A 29 -32.11 8.10 -17.91
C VAL A 29 -31.83 6.89 -17.01
N PRO A 30 -32.13 5.66 -17.47
CA PRO A 30 -31.80 4.44 -16.75
C PRO A 30 -30.30 4.31 -16.47
N THR A 31 -29.95 3.82 -15.29
CA THR A 31 -28.55 3.64 -14.85
C THR A 31 -27.70 2.85 -15.85
N LYS A 32 -28.26 1.79 -16.46
CA LYS A 32 -27.54 0.98 -17.46
C LYS A 32 -27.10 1.79 -18.68
N GLN A 33 -27.94 2.71 -19.16
CA GLN A 33 -27.63 3.57 -20.29
C GLN A 33 -26.57 4.61 -19.91
N LEU A 34 -26.67 5.21 -18.72
CA LEU A 34 -25.66 6.14 -18.20
C LEU A 34 -24.28 5.48 -18.07
N THR A 35 -24.25 4.24 -17.55
CA THR A 35 -23.02 3.46 -17.42
C THR A 35 -22.41 3.14 -18.77
N PHE A 36 -23.20 2.71 -19.75
CA PHE A 36 -22.71 2.42 -21.10
C PHE A 36 -22.18 3.69 -21.78
N ALA A 37 -22.90 4.81 -21.69
CA ALA A 37 -22.46 6.09 -22.21
C ALA A 37 -21.12 6.53 -21.57
N ALA A 38 -20.99 6.37 -20.25
CA ALA A 38 -19.73 6.62 -19.55
C ALA A 38 -18.60 5.75 -20.10
N GLN A 39 -18.82 4.43 -20.28
CA GLN A 39 -17.81 3.54 -20.86
C GLN A 39 -17.37 4.01 -22.25
N ILE A 40 -18.30 4.34 -23.14
CA ILE A 40 -17.97 4.80 -24.50
C ILE A 40 -17.16 6.11 -24.47
N ASN A 41 -17.54 7.06 -23.62
CA ASN A 41 -16.81 8.32 -23.47
C ASN A 41 -15.40 8.14 -22.88
N LEU A 42 -15.18 7.06 -22.12
CA LEU A 42 -13.89 6.76 -21.51
C LEU A 42 -12.96 5.94 -22.41
N LYS A 43 -13.49 5.20 -23.39
CA LYS A 43 -12.70 4.41 -24.35
C LYS A 43 -11.59 5.18 -25.08
N PRO A 44 -11.79 6.39 -25.63
CA PRO A 44 -10.77 7.03 -26.45
C PRO A 44 -9.51 7.45 -25.66
N GLU A 45 -9.66 7.82 -24.40
CA GLU A 45 -8.54 8.34 -23.59
C GLU A 45 -8.07 7.36 -22.50
N LYS A 46 -8.97 6.52 -21.99
CA LYS A 46 -8.76 5.70 -20.78
C LYS A 46 -9.35 4.31 -20.96
N ILE A 47 -8.81 3.57 -21.92
CA ILE A 47 -9.26 2.22 -22.30
C ILE A 47 -9.36 1.31 -21.07
N ASP A 48 -8.36 1.27 -20.20
CA ASP A 48 -8.36 0.38 -19.03
C ASP A 48 -9.38 0.80 -17.99
N PHE A 49 -9.61 2.11 -17.82
CA PHE A 49 -10.69 2.59 -16.96
C PHE A 49 -12.07 2.20 -17.52
N SER A 50 -12.26 2.27 -18.85
CA SER A 50 -13.48 1.75 -19.49
C SER A 50 -13.68 0.26 -19.27
N LYS A 51 -12.61 -0.55 -19.33
CA LYS A 51 -12.68 -2.00 -19.04
C LYS A 51 -13.08 -2.25 -17.58
N ILE A 52 -12.48 -1.54 -16.63
CA ILE A 52 -12.81 -1.66 -15.20
C ILE A 52 -14.29 -1.33 -14.95
N VAL A 53 -14.79 -0.23 -15.51
CA VAL A 53 -16.21 0.14 -15.39
C VAL A 53 -17.11 -0.95 -15.98
N LYS A 54 -16.74 -1.54 -17.12
CA LYS A 54 -17.46 -2.67 -17.72
C LYS A 54 -17.45 -3.91 -16.83
N ASP A 55 -16.31 -4.26 -16.25
CA ASP A 55 -16.16 -5.47 -15.43
C ASP A 55 -16.94 -5.37 -14.12
N ILE A 56 -16.92 -4.19 -13.48
CA ILE A 56 -17.70 -3.91 -12.26
C ILE A 56 -19.20 -3.98 -12.58
N THR A 57 -19.62 -3.35 -13.68
CA THR A 57 -21.05 -3.20 -13.99
C THR A 57 -21.69 -4.44 -14.61
N SER A 58 -20.90 -5.32 -15.23
CA SER A 58 -21.37 -6.62 -15.73
C SER A 58 -21.38 -7.72 -14.66
N ASN A 59 -20.67 -7.55 -13.54
CA ASN A 59 -20.57 -8.55 -12.49
C ASN A 59 -20.76 -7.94 -11.10
N SER A 60 -22.03 -7.76 -10.70
CA SER A 60 -22.46 -7.17 -9.42
C SER A 60 -22.00 -7.95 -8.17
N GLY A 61 -21.43 -9.15 -8.32
CA GLY A 61 -20.86 -9.95 -7.22
C GLY A 61 -19.39 -9.68 -6.91
N ARG A 62 -18.65 -8.98 -7.79
CA ARG A 62 -17.20 -8.77 -7.66
C ARG A 62 -16.82 -7.40 -7.11
N GLU A 63 -17.75 -6.46 -7.01
CA GLU A 63 -17.48 -5.08 -6.58
C GLU A 63 -16.78 -5.03 -5.22
N THR A 64 -17.27 -5.81 -4.25
CA THR A 64 -16.70 -5.90 -2.90
C THR A 64 -15.32 -6.56 -2.90
N LYS A 65 -15.10 -7.57 -3.75
CA LYS A 65 -13.80 -8.24 -3.92
C LYS A 65 -12.78 -7.30 -4.55
N CYS A 66 -13.15 -6.57 -5.59
CA CYS A 66 -12.31 -5.55 -6.23
C CYS A 66 -11.95 -4.44 -5.23
N ARG A 67 -12.92 -3.95 -4.45
CA ARG A 67 -12.68 -2.97 -3.40
C ARG A 67 -11.70 -3.48 -2.34
N LYS A 68 -11.87 -4.72 -1.87
CA LYS A 68 -10.96 -5.35 -0.91
C LYS A 68 -9.56 -5.51 -1.50
N ALA A 69 -9.44 -6.03 -2.71
CA ALA A 69 -8.15 -6.22 -3.37
C ALA A 69 -7.39 -4.90 -3.55
N PHE A 70 -8.08 -3.82 -3.94
CA PHE A 70 -7.49 -2.49 -4.07
C PHE A 70 -6.98 -1.95 -2.73
N HIS A 71 -7.77 -2.08 -1.66
CA HIS A 71 -7.33 -1.71 -0.32
C HIS A 71 -6.15 -2.56 0.18
N THR A 72 -6.14 -3.87 -0.10
CA THR A 72 -5.01 -4.74 0.25
C THR A 72 -3.75 -4.32 -0.49
N LEU A 73 -3.85 -3.99 -1.79
CA LEU A 73 -2.72 -3.48 -2.58
C LEU A 73 -2.17 -2.16 -2.03
N GLN A 74 -3.04 -1.21 -1.65
CA GLN A 74 -2.58 0.06 -1.06
C GLN A 74 -1.96 -0.11 0.33
N ASN A 75 -2.42 -1.10 1.10
CA ASN A 75 -1.92 -1.37 2.45
C ASN A 75 -0.75 -2.36 2.49
N LYS A 76 -0.36 -2.94 1.35
CA LYS A 76 0.88 -3.68 1.18
C LYS A 76 2.05 -2.70 1.04
N ALA A 77 2.33 -1.93 2.09
CA ALA A 77 3.74 -1.68 2.37
C ALA A 77 4.30 -3.06 2.75
N GLU A 78 5.00 -3.71 1.84
CA GLU A 78 5.67 -4.97 2.17
C GLU A 78 6.64 -4.67 3.31
N LYS A 79 6.39 -5.31 4.44
CA LYS A 79 7.34 -5.29 5.54
C LYS A 79 8.63 -5.91 5.01
N LEU A 80 9.73 -5.25 5.27
CA LEU A 80 11.05 -5.78 4.95
C LEU A 80 11.23 -7.15 5.63
N SER A 81 11.93 -8.05 4.96
CA SER A 81 12.29 -9.34 5.53
C SER A 81 13.25 -9.16 6.72
N PRO A 82 13.31 -10.11 7.67
CA PRO A 82 14.24 -10.03 8.80
C PRO A 82 15.70 -9.84 8.37
N ALA A 83 16.11 -10.46 7.25
CA ALA A 83 17.45 -10.36 6.70
C ALA A 83 17.74 -8.95 6.13
N GLU A 84 16.81 -8.36 5.37
CA GLU A 84 16.95 -7.00 4.83
C GLU A 84 17.00 -5.95 5.95
N VAL A 85 16.14 -6.11 6.95
CA VAL A 85 16.15 -5.22 8.12
C VAL A 85 17.46 -5.34 8.88
N LEU A 86 17.99 -6.55 9.05
CA LEU A 86 19.28 -6.77 9.71
C LEU A 86 20.44 -6.11 8.94
N SER A 87 20.49 -6.26 7.61
CA SER A 87 21.47 -5.56 6.77
C SER A 87 21.39 -4.06 6.94
N ILE A 88 20.19 -3.46 6.91
CA ILE A 88 20.01 -2.01 7.15
C ILE A 88 20.48 -1.62 8.56
N PHE A 89 20.14 -2.41 9.57
CA PHE A 89 20.52 -2.14 10.95
C PHE A 89 22.05 -2.12 11.14
N GLU A 90 22.76 -3.07 10.52
CA GLU A 90 24.21 -3.18 10.57
C GLU A 90 24.91 -2.13 9.69
N GLU A 91 24.48 -1.96 8.44
CA GLU A 91 25.06 -0.99 7.50
C GLU A 91 24.91 0.45 7.98
N ALA A 92 23.77 0.78 8.61
CA ALA A 92 23.54 2.10 9.17
C ALA A 92 24.14 2.26 10.59
N GLY A 93 24.73 1.21 11.18
CA GLY A 93 25.34 1.24 12.50
C GLY A 93 24.38 1.67 13.61
N LEU A 94 23.12 1.24 13.52
CA LEU A 94 22.07 1.70 14.44
C LEU A 94 22.23 1.05 15.82
N THR A 95 22.02 1.85 16.86
CA THR A 95 21.75 1.31 18.20
C THR A 95 20.32 0.82 18.31
N GLY A 96 20.02 -0.06 19.27
CA GLY A 96 18.66 -0.54 19.52
C GLY A 96 17.64 0.61 19.71
N ASN A 97 18.01 1.63 20.49
CA ASN A 97 17.15 2.80 20.72
C ASN A 97 16.91 3.62 19.45
N GLN A 98 17.95 3.84 18.62
CA GLN A 98 17.80 4.57 17.35
C GLN A 98 16.89 3.81 16.39
N TYR A 99 17.02 2.49 16.34
CA TYR A 99 16.17 1.64 15.52
C TYR A 99 14.70 1.67 16.00
N GLU A 100 14.45 1.62 17.30
CA GLU A 100 13.09 1.75 17.85
C GLU A 100 12.44 3.11 17.51
N ILE A 101 13.22 4.19 17.56
CA ILE A 101 12.78 5.52 17.12
C ILE A 101 12.44 5.50 15.62
N ALA A 102 13.28 4.87 14.78
CA ALA A 102 13.01 4.75 13.34
C ALA A 102 11.72 3.97 13.05
N ILE A 103 11.50 2.82 13.72
CA ILE A 103 10.24 2.05 13.60
C ILE A 103 9.03 2.89 13.99
N SER A 104 9.14 3.71 15.04
CA SER A 104 8.02 4.52 15.52
C SER A 104 7.47 5.46 14.44
N SER A 105 8.35 5.94 13.55
CA SER A 105 8.01 6.79 12.41
C SER A 105 7.45 6.02 11.21
N ALA A 106 7.81 4.73 11.05
CA ALA A 106 7.52 3.93 9.86
C ALA A 106 7.13 2.47 10.19
N LYS A 107 6.12 2.28 11.06
CA LYS A 107 5.65 0.96 11.54
C LYS A 107 5.19 -0.02 10.46
N SER A 108 4.84 0.48 9.28
CA SER A 108 4.38 -0.34 8.16
C SER A 108 5.52 -1.02 7.40
N ILE A 109 6.76 -0.53 7.53
CA ILE A 109 7.91 -0.96 6.72
C ILE A 109 8.86 -1.83 7.56
N TYR A 110 9.17 -1.41 8.79
CA TYR A 110 10.18 -2.05 9.64
C TYR A 110 9.60 -3.13 10.56
N LEU A 111 10.42 -4.15 10.84
CA LEU A 111 10.10 -5.21 11.80
C LEU A 111 10.46 -4.81 13.23
N TYR A 112 9.78 -5.39 14.21
CA TYR A 112 10.13 -5.19 15.62
C TYR A 112 11.54 -5.67 15.93
N TYR A 113 12.21 -5.02 16.88
CA TYR A 113 13.59 -5.33 17.27
C TYR A 113 13.78 -6.79 17.72
N SER A 114 12.78 -7.40 18.34
CA SER A 114 12.79 -8.82 18.73
C SER A 114 12.98 -9.78 17.55
N LEU A 115 12.50 -9.42 16.34
CA LEU A 115 12.67 -10.23 15.14
C LEU A 115 14.08 -10.12 14.57
N ILE A 116 14.70 -8.93 14.65
CA ILE A 116 16.10 -8.73 14.28
C ILE A 116 17.01 -9.52 15.21
N GLN A 117 16.77 -9.47 16.52
CA GLN A 117 17.56 -10.25 17.49
C GLN A 117 17.48 -11.74 17.21
N LYS A 118 16.31 -12.23 16.75
CA LYS A 118 16.16 -13.63 16.35
C LYS A 118 16.98 -13.94 15.10
N ALA A 119 16.90 -13.09 14.08
CA ALA A 119 17.69 -13.24 12.86
C ALA A 119 19.21 -13.19 13.16
N GLN A 120 19.66 -12.26 14.00
CA GLN A 120 21.06 -12.21 14.45
C GLN A 120 21.48 -13.51 15.12
N LYS A 121 20.67 -14.06 16.03
CA LYS A 121 20.97 -15.34 16.69
C LYS A 121 21.02 -16.52 15.73
N GLU A 122 20.25 -16.49 14.65
CA GLU A 122 20.28 -17.52 13.60
C GLU A 122 21.57 -17.45 12.77
N CYS A 123 22.21 -16.27 12.68
CA CYS A 123 23.50 -16.09 11.98
C CYS A 123 24.73 -16.55 12.79
N TYR A 124 24.62 -16.68 14.12
CA TYR A 124 25.74 -17.09 14.96
C TYR A 124 25.71 -18.58 15.31
N SER A 125 26.88 -19.21 15.32
CA SER A 125 27.04 -20.58 15.80
C SER A 125 26.58 -20.73 17.25
N SER A 126 26.19 -21.95 17.64
CA SER A 126 25.61 -22.21 18.96
C SER A 126 26.55 -21.77 20.10
N LYS A 127 26.02 -21.35 21.25
CA LYS A 127 26.85 -20.92 22.39
C LYS A 127 27.83 -21.98 22.90
N ASN A 128 27.60 -23.25 22.59
CA ASN A 128 28.47 -24.35 22.99
C ASN A 128 29.60 -24.62 21.98
N SER A 129 29.59 -23.95 20.82
CA SER A 129 30.56 -24.16 19.74
C SER A 129 31.78 -23.25 19.79
N TYR A 130 31.80 -22.28 20.70
CA TYR A 130 32.90 -21.34 20.83
C TYR A 130 33.26 -21.04 22.28
N GLN A 131 34.55 -20.77 22.51
CA GLN A 131 35.09 -20.31 23.79
C GLN A 131 35.63 -18.89 23.63
N VAL A 132 35.17 -17.99 24.49
CA VAL A 132 35.67 -16.62 24.58
C VAL A 132 36.53 -16.53 25.83
N THR A 133 37.83 -16.30 25.63
CA THR A 133 38.75 -15.93 26.70
C THR A 133 39.00 -14.43 26.68
N GLN A 134 39.76 -13.92 27.64
CA GLN A 134 40.11 -12.49 27.69
C GLN A 134 40.93 -12.03 26.46
N THR A 135 41.65 -12.96 25.83
CA THR A 135 42.62 -12.66 24.76
C THR A 135 42.29 -13.30 23.42
N SER A 136 41.47 -14.36 23.39
CA SER A 136 41.15 -15.10 22.17
C SER A 136 39.69 -15.52 22.10
N ILE A 137 39.22 -15.72 20.88
CA ILE A 137 37.95 -16.40 20.58
C ILE A 137 38.29 -17.62 19.75
N GLU A 138 37.90 -18.79 20.23
CA GLU A 138 38.11 -20.07 19.56
C GLU A 138 36.77 -20.65 19.16
N ILE A 139 36.63 -21.03 17.89
CA ILE A 139 35.42 -21.63 17.33
C ILE A 139 35.84 -22.93 16.65
N ASN A 140 35.08 -24.00 16.86
CA ASN A 140 35.31 -25.24 16.12
C ASN A 140 35.08 -25.01 14.62
N PHE A 141 36.04 -25.42 13.81
CA PHE A 141 35.94 -25.27 12.36
C PHE A 141 34.72 -26.01 11.77
N GLN A 142 34.29 -27.12 12.38
CA GLN A 142 33.12 -27.87 11.95
C GLN A 142 31.79 -27.15 12.24
N ASP A 143 31.80 -26.19 13.17
CA ASP A 143 30.64 -25.39 13.57
C ASP A 143 30.58 -24.03 12.83
N LEU A 144 31.58 -23.76 11.98
CA LEU A 144 31.57 -22.68 10.99
C LEU A 144 30.86 -23.20 9.73
N ALA A 145 29.57 -22.88 9.60
CA ALA A 145 28.77 -23.12 8.40
C ALA A 145 28.94 -21.98 7.39
#